data_AF-A0A524IW28-F1
#
_entry.id   AF-A0A524IW28-F1
#
_cell.length_a   1.000
_cell.length_b   1.000
_cell.length_c   1.000
_cell.angle_alpha   90.00
_cell.angle_beta   90.00
_cell.angle_gamma   90.00
#
_symmetry.space_group_name_H-M   'P 1'
#
loop_
_entity.id
_entity.type
_entity.pdbx_description
1 polymer ?
#
loop_
_entity_poly.entity_id
_entity_poly.type
_entity_poly.pdbx_seq_one_letter_code
_entity_poly.pdbx_strand_id
1 'polypeptide(L)'
;MRQPMKHAWIAALLLLSSPAAAMAQQAVPGPTQDTRQELESRRDSLTSLLEQMDVGDERAPDIERRIADVEQRLRFGDYRPGDVVGLTVRGQEEWTGDFPVQPDQTIVLSGLPPIPLAGVLHSEAEEVIRGALATVLRNPIVELASQMR
;
A
#
# COMPACT_ATOMS: atom_id res chain seq x y z
N MET A 1 -41.93 55.29 28.66
CA MET A 1 -42.96 54.37 28.08
C MET A 1 -43.31 54.84 26.68
N ARG A 2 -43.41 53.89 25.73
CA ARG A 2 -43.77 53.99 24.30
C ARG A 2 -42.62 54.25 23.30
N GLN A 3 -42.07 53.14 22.79
CA GLN A 3 -41.70 53.01 21.38
C GLN A 3 -42.95 52.79 20.51
N PRO A 4 -42.91 53.13 19.21
CA PRO A 4 -42.84 52.08 18.18
C PRO A 4 -42.01 52.51 16.93
N MET A 5 -41.07 51.69 16.43
CA MET A 5 -41.17 50.64 15.37
C MET A 5 -40.63 51.07 13.99
N LYS A 6 -39.67 50.25 13.51
CA LYS A 6 -39.31 49.93 12.10
C LYS A 6 -38.59 51.09 11.39
N HIS A 7 -37.46 50.90 10.70
CA HIS A 7 -37.32 50.15 9.45
C HIS A 7 -35.96 49.43 9.38
N ALA A 8 -36.03 48.19 8.90
CA ALA A 8 -34.89 47.35 8.60
C ALA A 8 -34.18 47.82 7.32
N TRP A 9 -32.85 47.91 7.36
CA TRP A 9 -32.00 47.89 6.17
C TRP A 9 -30.91 46.84 6.39
N ILE A 10 -31.04 45.72 5.68
CA ILE A 10 -30.06 44.66 5.56
C ILE A 10 -29.10 45.08 4.46
N ALA A 11 -27.85 45.40 4.80
CA ALA A 11 -26.78 45.53 3.84
C ALA A 11 -25.96 44.22 3.88
N ALA A 12 -26.20 43.38 2.88
CA ALA A 12 -25.35 42.25 2.56
C ALA A 12 -24.05 42.76 1.95
N LEU A 13 -22.90 42.42 2.55
CA LEU A 13 -21.60 42.58 1.91
C LEU A 13 -20.85 41.26 1.99
N LEU A 14 -20.94 40.52 0.88
CA LEU A 14 -20.12 39.37 0.53
C LEU A 14 -18.66 39.83 0.37
N LEU A 15 -17.79 39.40 1.29
CA LEU A 15 -16.34 39.42 1.07
C LEU A 15 -15.86 37.98 0.91
N LEU A 16 -15.68 37.61 -0.35
CA LEU A 16 -14.97 36.42 -0.81
C LEU A 16 -13.52 36.48 -0.31
N SER A 17 -13.05 35.43 0.37
CA SER A 17 -11.63 35.12 0.43
C SER A 17 -11.44 33.61 0.29
N SER A 18 -10.67 33.25 -0.73
CA SER A 18 -10.52 31.92 -1.32
C SER A 18 -9.82 30.94 -0.38
N PRO A 19 -10.28 29.67 -0.27
CA PRO A 19 -9.44 28.62 0.29
C PRO A 19 -8.33 28.31 -0.73
N ALA A 20 -7.08 28.53 -0.35
CA ALA A 20 -5.94 27.97 -1.04
C ALA A 20 -6.09 26.44 -1.03
N ALA A 21 -6.49 25.87 -2.16
CA ALA A 21 -6.37 24.45 -2.40
C ALA A 21 -4.89 24.15 -2.57
N ALA A 22 -4.19 23.92 -1.45
CA ALA A 22 -2.94 23.20 -1.46
C ALA A 22 -3.23 21.82 -2.06
N MET A 23 -2.92 21.66 -3.35
CA MET A 23 -2.92 20.36 -4.00
C MET A 23 -1.81 19.54 -3.34
N ALA A 24 -2.17 18.77 -2.31
CA ALA A 24 -1.38 17.62 -1.93
C ALA A 24 -1.37 16.70 -3.17
N GLN A 25 -0.27 16.73 -3.94
CA GLN A 25 0.04 15.65 -4.88
C GLN A 25 0.13 14.39 -4.05
N GLN A 26 -1.01 13.69 -3.97
CA GLN A 26 -1.12 12.37 -3.42
C GLN A 26 -0.07 11.54 -4.14
N ALA A 27 0.92 11.06 -3.39
CA ALA A 27 1.83 10.02 -3.85
C ALA A 27 0.93 8.85 -4.24
N VAL A 28 0.65 8.71 -5.54
CA VAL A 28 -0.10 7.56 -6.04
C VAL A 28 0.75 6.35 -5.69
N PRO A 29 0.30 5.49 -4.75
CA PRO A 29 1.01 4.26 -4.46
C PRO A 29 1.12 3.48 -5.76
N GLY A 30 2.30 2.93 -6.05
CA GLY A 30 2.45 2.02 -7.19
C GLY A 30 1.44 0.86 -7.11
N PRO A 31 1.15 0.17 -8.23
CA PRO A 31 0.32 -1.02 -8.19
C PRO A 31 0.80 -1.97 -7.09
N THR A 32 -0.07 -2.34 -6.16
CA THR A 32 0.27 -3.28 -5.07
C THR A 32 0.68 -4.65 -5.60
N GLN A 33 0.40 -4.95 -6.86
CA GLN A 33 0.69 -6.21 -7.54
C GLN A 33 2.00 -6.18 -8.37
N ASP A 34 2.82 -5.13 -8.25
CA ASP A 34 4.11 -5.09 -8.96
C ASP A 34 4.97 -6.30 -8.60
N THR A 35 5.51 -6.97 -9.61
CA THR A 35 6.56 -7.98 -9.45
C THR A 35 7.88 -7.33 -9.07
N ARG A 36 8.79 -8.12 -8.50
CA ARG A 36 10.15 -7.66 -8.17
C ARG A 36 10.88 -7.05 -9.36
N GLN A 37 10.78 -7.70 -10.53
CA GLN A 37 11.39 -7.22 -11.76
C GLN A 37 10.80 -5.87 -12.21
N GLU A 38 9.48 -5.67 -12.08
CA GLU A 38 8.83 -4.40 -12.40
C GLU A 38 9.25 -3.28 -11.44
N LEU A 39 9.40 -3.59 -10.15
CA LEU A 39 9.92 -2.64 -9.17
C LEU A 39 11.37 -2.25 -9.46
N GLU A 40 12.23 -3.21 -9.79
CA GLU A 40 13.61 -2.93 -10.20
C GLU A 40 13.67 -2.05 -11.45
N SER A 41 12.90 -2.40 -12.48
CA SER A 41 12.81 -1.58 -13.70
C SER A 41 12.29 -0.18 -13.42
N ARG A 42 11.34 -0.03 -12.48
CA ARG A 42 10.81 1.27 -12.07
C ARG A 42 11.86 2.09 -11.34
N ARG A 43 12.60 1.49 -10.40
CA ARG A 43 13.72 2.15 -9.71
C ARG A 43 14.70 2.69 -10.74
N ASP A 44 15.16 1.85 -11.66
CA ASP A 44 16.18 2.21 -12.64
C ASP A 44 15.71 3.34 -13.58
N SER A 45 14.42 3.32 -13.96
CA SER A 45 13.80 4.38 -14.77
C SER A 45 13.72 5.70 -14.01
N LEU A 46 13.36 5.67 -12.72
CA LEU A 46 13.29 6.86 -11.87
C LEU A 46 14.68 7.43 -11.60
N THR A 47 15.68 6.58 -11.34
CA THR A 47 17.06 7.00 -11.16
C THR A 47 17.60 7.67 -12.42
N SER A 48 17.38 7.05 -13.59
CA SER A 48 17.79 7.63 -14.88
C SER A 48 17.12 8.98 -15.13
N LEU A 49 15.86 9.15 -14.72
CA LEU A 49 15.16 10.42 -14.82
C LEU A 49 15.77 11.48 -13.90
N LEU A 50 16.10 11.12 -12.66
CA LEU A 50 16.74 12.01 -11.69
C LEU A 50 18.13 12.48 -12.18
N GLU A 51 18.91 11.58 -12.78
CA GLU A 51 20.24 11.90 -13.34
C GLU A 51 20.18 12.87 -14.52
N GLN A 52 19.07 12.89 -15.26
CA GLN A 52 18.86 13.80 -16.40
C GLN A 52 18.36 15.19 -15.99
N MET A 53 18.06 15.41 -14.70
CA MET A 53 17.48 16.66 -14.23
C MET A 53 18.55 17.70 -13.90
N ASP A 54 18.19 18.96 -14.10
CA ASP A 54 19.04 20.07 -13.70
C ASP A 54 19.12 20.21 -12.18
N VAL A 55 20.25 20.75 -11.71
CA VAL A 55 20.45 21.04 -10.29
C VAL A 55 19.40 22.05 -9.83
N GLY A 56 18.58 21.67 -8.85
CA GLY A 56 17.51 22.49 -8.30
C GLY A 56 16.15 22.32 -8.98
N ASP A 57 15.97 21.31 -9.84
CA ASP A 57 14.64 20.95 -10.36
C ASP A 57 13.69 20.60 -9.22
N GLU A 58 12.54 21.29 -9.17
CA GLU A 58 11.54 21.17 -8.10
C GLU A 58 10.93 19.77 -8.00
N ARG A 59 11.04 18.93 -9.05
CA ARG A 59 10.52 17.56 -9.07
C ARG A 59 11.50 16.54 -8.49
N ALA A 60 12.78 16.89 -8.30
CA ALA A 60 13.80 15.95 -7.82
C ALA A 60 13.43 15.30 -6.47
N PRO A 61 12.96 16.06 -5.44
CA PRO A 61 12.56 15.46 -4.16
C PRO A 61 11.41 14.46 -4.28
N ASP A 62 10.51 14.64 -5.24
CA ASP A 62 9.39 13.73 -5.47
C ASP A 62 9.86 12.41 -6.08
N ILE A 63 10.82 12.47 -7.00
CA ILE A 63 11.41 11.28 -7.62
C ILE A 63 12.26 10.51 -6.61
N GLU A 64 13.06 11.21 -5.81
CA GLU A 64 13.83 10.59 -4.72
C GLU A 64 12.93 9.84 -3.73
N ARG A 65 11.80 10.44 -3.33
CA ARG A 65 10.81 9.75 -2.48
C ARG A 65 10.25 8.49 -3.15
N ARG A 66 9.97 8.52 -4.45
CA ARG A 66 9.48 7.35 -5.20
C ARG A 66 10.54 6.26 -5.31
N ILE A 67 11.80 6.62 -5.53
CA ILE A 67 12.92 5.66 -5.51
C ILE A 67 13.01 5.02 -4.13
N ALA A 68 12.98 5.81 -3.06
CA ALA A 68 13.05 5.31 -1.68
C ALA A 68 11.89 4.35 -1.34
N ASP A 69 10.67 4.64 -1.80
CA ASP A 69 9.51 3.75 -1.63
C ASP A 69 9.73 2.39 -2.33
N VAL A 70 10.14 2.42 -3.60
CA VAL A 70 10.45 1.21 -4.37
C VAL A 70 11.56 0.39 -3.71
N GLU A 71 12.62 1.06 -3.24
CA GLU A 71 13.72 0.40 -2.54
C GLU A 71 13.30 -0.21 -1.20
N GLN A 72 12.43 0.45 -0.44
CA GLN A 72 11.88 -0.12 0.79
C GLN A 72 11.08 -1.39 0.51
N ARG A 73 10.22 -1.38 -0.52
CA ARG A 73 9.45 -2.57 -0.92
C ARG A 73 10.37 -3.71 -1.35
N LEU A 74 11.35 -3.43 -2.21
CA LEU A 74 12.31 -4.44 -2.66
C LEU A 74 13.12 -5.06 -1.50
N ARG A 75 13.46 -4.27 -0.48
CA ARG A 75 14.28 -4.70 0.65
C ARG A 75 13.49 -5.41 1.75
N PHE A 76 12.34 -4.86 2.12
CA PHE A 76 11.57 -5.30 3.29
C PHE A 76 10.31 -6.10 2.91
N GLY A 77 9.98 -6.17 1.63
CA GLY A 77 8.71 -6.72 1.18
C GLY A 77 7.55 -5.76 1.48
N ASP A 78 6.35 -6.24 1.22
CA ASP A 78 5.13 -5.45 1.39
C ASP A 78 4.36 -5.80 2.67
N TYR A 79 4.59 -6.97 3.28
CA TYR A 79 3.90 -7.40 4.49
C TYR A 79 4.51 -6.79 5.75
N ARG A 80 3.65 -6.37 6.67
CA ARG A 80 4.00 -5.80 7.98
C ARG A 80 3.27 -6.56 9.09
N PRO A 81 3.83 -6.58 10.32
CA PRO A 81 3.13 -7.11 11.46
C PRO A 81 1.75 -6.49 11.64
N GLY A 82 0.73 -7.33 11.80
CA GLY A 82 -0.67 -6.92 11.96
C GLY A 82 -1.47 -6.84 10.65
N ASP A 83 -0.83 -7.00 9.49
CA ASP A 83 -1.54 -7.18 8.22
C ASP A 83 -2.35 -8.47 8.22
N VAL A 84 -3.33 -8.59 7.33
CA VAL A 84 -4.18 -9.78 7.21
C VAL A 84 -4.09 -10.34 5.79
N VAL A 85 -3.73 -11.62 5.70
CA VAL A 85 -3.68 -12.37 4.45
C VAL A 85 -4.96 -13.18 4.33
N GLY A 86 -5.83 -12.79 3.39
CA GLY A 86 -6.95 -13.62 3.00
C GLY A 86 -6.46 -14.77 2.14
N LEU A 87 -6.62 -16.01 2.60
CA LEU A 87 -6.11 -17.21 1.97
C LEU A 87 -7.25 -18.15 1.64
N THR A 88 -7.32 -18.62 0.40
CA THR A 88 -8.21 -19.72 -0.01
C THR A 88 -7.36 -20.89 -0.47
N VAL A 89 -7.54 -22.06 0.15
CA VAL A 89 -6.89 -23.31 -0.26
C VAL A 89 -7.95 -24.32 -0.69
N ARG A 90 -7.93 -24.70 -1.97
CA ARG A 90 -8.98 -25.56 -2.53
C ARG A 90 -9.04 -26.91 -1.81
N GLY A 91 -10.21 -27.24 -1.27
CA GLY A 91 -10.46 -28.51 -0.59
C GLY A 91 -9.87 -28.60 0.82
N GLN A 92 -9.33 -27.50 1.36
CA GLN A 92 -8.81 -27.43 2.72
C GLN A 92 -9.43 -26.24 3.47
N GLU A 93 -10.52 -26.48 4.19
CA GLU A 93 -11.18 -25.46 5.00
C GLU A 93 -10.31 -24.99 6.17
N GLU A 94 -9.48 -25.88 6.73
CA GLU A 94 -8.58 -25.58 7.85
C GLU A 94 -7.47 -24.57 7.53
N TRP A 95 -7.17 -24.36 6.24
CA TRP A 95 -6.20 -23.39 5.74
C TRP A 95 -6.84 -22.28 4.92
N THR A 96 -8.16 -22.19 4.93
CA THR A 96 -8.92 -21.13 4.24
C THR A 96 -9.46 -20.15 5.28
N GLY A 97 -9.20 -18.85 5.07
CA GLY A 97 -9.63 -17.80 5.98
C GLY A 97 -8.65 -16.63 6.01
N ASP A 98 -8.79 -15.80 7.03
CA ASP A 98 -7.98 -14.61 7.25
C ASP A 98 -6.89 -14.90 8.27
N PHE A 99 -5.62 -14.77 7.86
CA PHE A 99 -4.46 -15.08 8.69
C PHE A 99 -3.66 -13.80 8.97
N PRO A 100 -3.52 -13.39 10.24
CA PRO A 100 -2.74 -12.22 10.58
C PRO A 100 -1.23 -12.49 10.41
N VAL A 101 -0.51 -11.49 9.93
CA VAL A 101 0.94 -11.46 9.90
C VAL A 101 1.46 -11.18 11.30
N GLN A 102 2.27 -12.10 11.81
CA GLN A 102 2.79 -12.07 13.17
C GLN A 102 3.93 -11.04 13.35
N PRO A 103 4.32 -10.71 14.60
CA PRO A 103 5.42 -9.76 14.87
C PRO A 103 6.76 -10.11 14.21
N ASP A 104 7.01 -11.40 13.97
CA ASP A 104 8.20 -11.91 13.27
C ASP A 104 8.03 -11.98 11.74
N GLN A 105 6.97 -11.37 11.19
CA GLN A 105 6.59 -11.38 9.78
C GLN A 105 6.36 -12.80 9.24
N THR A 106 5.68 -13.63 10.02
CA THR A 106 5.23 -14.96 9.58
C THR A 106 3.71 -15.04 9.52
N ILE A 107 3.19 -15.99 8.74
CA ILE A 107 1.82 -16.48 8.92
C ILE A 107 1.84 -17.89 9.50
N VAL A 108 0.85 -18.19 10.33
CA VAL A 108 0.74 -19.48 11.00
C VAL A 108 -0.50 -20.19 10.50
N LEU A 109 -0.30 -21.38 9.91
CA LEU A 109 -1.35 -22.29 9.48
C LEU A 109 -1.31 -23.55 10.36
N SER A 110 -2.48 -24.09 10.70
CA SER A 110 -2.58 -25.28 11.55
C SER A 110 -1.80 -26.45 10.97
N GLY A 111 -0.94 -27.08 11.77
CA GLY A 111 -0.16 -28.26 11.33
C GLY A 111 1.03 -27.95 10.42
N LEU A 112 1.34 -26.67 10.16
CA LEU A 112 2.50 -26.25 9.38
C LEU A 112 3.50 -25.45 10.22
N PRO A 113 4.80 -25.50 9.86
CA PRO A 113 5.76 -24.53 10.36
C PRO A 113 5.35 -23.09 9.97
N PRO A 114 5.72 -22.07 10.75
CA PRO A 114 5.48 -20.68 10.39
C PRO A 114 6.05 -20.35 9.00
N ILE A 115 5.25 -19.71 8.15
CA ILE A 115 5.63 -19.36 6.78
C ILE A 115 6.16 -17.92 6.80
N PRO A 116 7.43 -17.68 6.46
CA PRO A 116 8.02 -16.34 6.48
C PRO A 116 7.49 -15.49 5.31
N LEU A 117 7.10 -14.25 5.61
CA LEU A 117 6.72 -13.20 4.66
C LEU A 117 7.67 -11.99 4.69
N ALA A 118 8.71 -12.03 5.53
CA ALA A 118 9.73 -10.98 5.55
C ALA A 118 10.42 -10.88 4.17
N GLY A 119 10.45 -9.68 3.60
CA GLY A 119 11.05 -9.47 2.27
C GLY A 119 10.17 -9.89 1.08
N VAL A 120 8.99 -10.45 1.34
CA VAL A 120 8.06 -10.96 0.32
C VAL A 120 7.16 -9.82 -0.16
N LEU A 121 7.05 -9.67 -1.48
CA LEU A 121 6.11 -8.75 -2.13
C LEU A 121 4.71 -9.37 -2.20
N HIS A 122 3.66 -8.56 -2.34
CA HIS A 122 2.29 -9.10 -2.50
C HIS A 122 2.17 -10.04 -3.72
N SER A 123 2.86 -9.71 -4.82
CA SER A 123 2.91 -10.54 -6.03
C SER A 123 3.63 -11.88 -5.85
N GLU A 124 4.44 -12.01 -4.81
CA GLU A 124 5.24 -13.21 -4.51
C GLU A 124 4.57 -14.11 -3.45
N ALA A 125 3.67 -13.56 -2.63
CA ALA A 125 3.11 -14.25 -1.47
C ALA A 125 2.36 -15.54 -1.82
N GLU A 126 1.60 -15.55 -2.93
CA GLU A 126 0.84 -16.73 -3.33
C GLU A 126 1.79 -17.90 -3.60
N GLU A 127 2.89 -17.64 -4.31
CA GLU A 127 3.90 -18.64 -4.62
C GLU A 127 4.62 -19.13 -3.37
N VAL A 128 4.99 -18.23 -2.46
CA VAL A 128 5.63 -18.59 -1.18
C VAL A 128 4.74 -19.50 -0.35
N ILE A 129 3.47 -19.13 -0.18
CA ILE A 129 2.51 -19.89 0.62
C ILE A 129 2.19 -21.23 -0.05
N ARG A 130 2.00 -21.25 -1.38
CA ARG A 130 1.83 -22.48 -2.16
C ARG A 130 3.02 -23.42 -2.01
N GLY A 131 4.25 -22.89 -2.01
CA GLY A 131 5.47 -23.65 -1.79
C GLY A 131 5.51 -24.32 -0.41
N ALA A 132 5.11 -23.60 0.64
CA ALA A 132 5.01 -24.14 1.99
C ALA A 132 3.94 -25.24 2.09
N LEU A 133 2.76 -25.02 1.51
CA LEU A 133 1.67 -26.00 1.47
C LEU A 133 2.05 -27.25 0.66
N ALA A 134 2.88 -27.11 -0.38
CA ALA A 134 3.33 -28.24 -1.20
C ALA A 134 4.20 -29.25 -0.43
N THR A 135 4.67 -28.92 0.78
CA THR A 135 5.38 -29.85 1.66
C THR A 135 4.47 -30.91 2.28
N VAL A 136 3.18 -30.60 2.41
CA VAL A 136 2.17 -31.50 3.02
C VAL A 136 1.05 -31.86 2.05
N LEU A 137 0.83 -31.07 1.00
CA LEU A 137 -0.16 -31.31 -0.05
C LEU A 137 0.50 -31.56 -1.41
N ARG A 138 -0.10 -32.46 -2.19
CA ARG A 138 0.25 -32.61 -3.61
C ARG A 138 -0.51 -31.58 -4.43
N ASN A 139 0.21 -30.72 -5.15
CA ASN A 139 -0.34 -29.70 -6.06
C ASN A 139 -1.43 -28.81 -5.42
N PRO A 140 -1.11 -28.08 -4.33
CA PRO A 140 -2.07 -27.18 -3.70
C PRO A 140 -2.48 -26.07 -4.68
N ILE A 141 -3.78 -25.79 -4.72
CA ILE A 141 -4.35 -24.65 -5.44
C ILE A 141 -4.66 -23.59 -4.39
N VAL A 142 -3.98 -22.45 -4.51
CA VAL A 142 -3.97 -21.35 -3.54
C VAL A 142 -4.42 -20.09 -4.25
N GLU A 143 -5.26 -19.31 -3.59
CA GLU A 143 -5.66 -17.98 -4.05
C GLU A 143 -5.51 -17.00 -2.87
N LEU A 144 -4.90 -15.85 -3.13
CA LEU A 144 -4.77 -14.78 -2.13
C LEU A 144 -5.74 -13.63 -2.40
N ALA A 145 -6.39 -13.17 -1.34
CA ALA A 145 -7.09 -11.91 -1.30
C ALA A 145 -6.27 -10.93 -0.45
N SER A 146 -5.84 -9.82 -1.08
CA SER A 146 -5.18 -8.74 -0.34
C SER A 146 -6.25 -7.97 0.45
N GLN A 147 -6.29 -8.16 1.77
CA GLN A 147 -7.08 -7.31 2.65
C GLN A 147 -6.16 -6.26 3.28
N MET A 148 -6.10 -5.09 2.66
CA MET A 148 -5.48 -3.92 3.27
C MET A 148 -6.41 -3.36 4.34
N ARG A 149 -5.84 -3.01 5.50
CA ARG A 149 -6.53 -2.25 6.54
C ARG A 149 -6.57 -0.76 6.22
#